data_AF-A0A2Z6R7W6-F1
#
_entry.id   AF-A0A2Z6R7W6-F1
#
_cell.length_a   1.000
_cell.length_b   1.000
_cell.length_c   1.000
_cell.angle_alpha   90.00
_cell.angle_beta   90.00
_cell.angle_gamma   90.00
#
_symmetry.space_group_name_H-M   'P 1'
#
loop_
_entity.id
_entity.type
_entity.pdbx_description
1 polymer ?
#
loop_
_entity_poly.entity_id
_entity_poly.type
_entity_poly.pdbx_seq_one_letter_code
_entity_poly.pdbx_strand_id
1 'polypeptide(L)'
;MKTIKVHFEFFKSKSHGKWEWTSLIGPDKKKVLQYFPVSQFILGKRGKDIEKLWRDFYGLYVVLRKPFLTNSEIDDFEIKIKQ
;
A
#
# COMPACT_ATOMS: atom_id res chain seq x y z
N MET A 1 2.79 -11.30 -8.53
CA MET A 1 4.22 -10.97 -8.24
C MET A 1 5.06 -10.67 -9.48
N LYS A 2 4.94 -11.43 -10.58
CA LYS A 2 5.70 -11.17 -11.83
C LYS A 2 5.58 -9.74 -12.38
N THR A 3 4.44 -9.07 -12.16
CA THR A 3 4.17 -7.68 -12.60
C THR A 3 4.86 -6.61 -11.75
N ILE A 4 5.11 -6.88 -10.47
CA ILE A 4 5.69 -5.90 -9.53
C ILE A 4 7.24 -5.96 -9.57
N LYS A 5 7.81 -7.11 -10.00
CA LYS A 5 9.26 -7.40 -9.99
C LYS A 5 9.93 -7.12 -8.64
N VAL A 6 9.16 -7.19 -7.55
CA VAL A 6 9.63 -7.11 -6.17
C VAL A 6 9.27 -8.42 -5.52
N HIS A 7 10.25 -9.08 -4.90
CA HIS A 7 9.98 -10.23 -4.06
C HIS A 7 9.47 -9.72 -2.71
N PHE A 8 8.17 -9.88 -2.47
CA PHE A 8 7.52 -9.53 -1.23
C PHE A 8 6.52 -10.61 -0.87
N GLU A 9 6.66 -11.18 0.31
CA GLU A 9 5.77 -12.22 0.82
C GLU A 9 5.52 -12.07 2.32
N PHE A 10 4.36 -12.56 2.73
CA PHE A 10 4.05 -12.85 4.12
C PHE A 10 4.24 -14.35 4.34
N PHE A 11 5.01 -14.73 5.36
CA PHE A 11 5.28 -16.14 5.63
C PHE A 11 5.22 -16.40 7.14
N LYS A 12 4.93 -17.65 7.51
CA LYS A 12 4.92 -18.06 8.91
C LYS A 12 6.31 -18.58 9.28
N SER A 13 6.93 -17.90 10.24
CA SER A 13 8.24 -18.24 10.78
C SER A 13 8.25 -19.67 11.32
N LYS A 14 9.19 -20.50 10.85
CA LYS A 14 9.31 -21.90 11.26
C LYS A 14 9.75 -22.04 12.72
N SER A 15 10.47 -21.05 13.26
CA SER A 15 11.05 -21.09 14.61
C SER A 15 10.07 -20.65 15.70
N HIS A 16 9.16 -19.72 15.41
CA HIS A 16 8.29 -19.12 16.43
C HIS A 16 6.80 -19.11 16.06
N GLY A 17 6.44 -19.59 14.87
CA GLY A 17 5.06 -19.61 14.39
C GLY A 17 4.43 -18.23 14.15
N LYS A 18 5.20 -17.14 14.27
CA LYS A 18 4.76 -15.77 14.02
C LYS A 18 4.71 -15.49 12.52
N TRP A 19 3.81 -14.61 12.10
CA TRP A 19 3.82 -14.08 10.74
C TRP A 19 4.97 -13.07 10.60
N GLU A 20 5.81 -13.30 9.62
CA GLU A 20 6.91 -12.42 9.20
C GLU A 20 6.68 -11.98 7.74
N TRP A 21 7.47 -11.01 7.29
CA TRP A 21 7.37 -10.45 5.94
C TRP A 21 8.75 -10.08 5.39
N THR A 22 8.88 -10.06 4.06
CA THR A 22 10.10 -9.59 3.40
C THR A 22 10.32 -8.10 3.67
N SER A 23 11.51 -7.72 4.17
CA SER A 23 11.88 -6.31 4.30
C SER A 23 11.97 -5.65 2.92
N LEU A 24 11.38 -4.46 2.79
CA LEU A 24 11.40 -3.67 1.56
C LEU A 24 12.29 -2.45 1.75
N ILE A 25 13.04 -2.06 0.72
CA ILE A 25 13.94 -0.91 0.77
C ILE A 25 13.60 0.07 -0.35
N GLY A 26 13.61 1.37 -0.01
CA GLY A 26 13.54 2.46 -0.99
C GLY A 26 12.37 2.34 -1.99
N PRO A 27 12.64 2.27 -3.31
CA PRO A 27 11.62 2.21 -4.36
C PRO A 27 10.64 1.02 -4.23
N ASP A 28 11.08 -0.09 -3.66
CA ASP A 28 10.27 -1.31 -3.60
C ASP A 28 9.10 -1.19 -2.60
N LYS A 29 9.26 -0.38 -1.55
CA LYS A 29 8.15 0.00 -0.65
C LYS A 29 7.01 0.65 -1.44
N LYS A 30 7.34 1.55 -2.37
CA LYS A 30 6.35 2.27 -3.19
C LYS A 30 5.63 1.31 -4.14
N LYS A 31 6.36 0.42 -4.80
CA LYS A 31 5.78 -0.58 -5.71
C LYS A 31 4.81 -1.51 -4.99
N VAL A 32 5.13 -1.93 -3.77
CA VAL A 32 4.23 -2.77 -2.96
C VAL A 32 2.98 -2.00 -2.53
N LEU A 33 3.12 -0.78 -2.03
CA LEU A 33 1.97 0.07 -1.69
C LEU A 33 1.05 0.33 -2.90
N GLN A 34 1.62 0.48 -4.09
CA GLN A 34 0.87 0.82 -5.30
C GLN A 34 0.23 -0.40 -5.99
N TYR A 35 0.89 -1.55 -5.99
CA TYR A 35 0.51 -2.67 -6.87
C TYR A 35 0.29 -4.01 -6.18
N PHE A 36 0.68 -4.17 -4.90
CA PHE A 36 0.52 -5.47 -4.25
C PHE A 36 -0.97 -5.79 -4.01
N PRO A 37 -1.47 -6.95 -4.47
CA PRO A 37 -2.89 -7.27 -4.41
C PRO A 37 -3.25 -7.93 -3.07
N VAL A 38 -3.32 -7.14 -1.99
CA VAL A 38 -3.55 -7.65 -0.62
C VAL A 38 -4.82 -8.50 -0.53
N SER A 39 -5.89 -8.11 -1.24
CA SER A 39 -7.17 -8.82 -1.25
C SER A 39 -7.10 -10.25 -1.81
N GLN A 40 -6.05 -10.61 -2.56
CA GLN A 40 -5.83 -11.98 -3.04
C GLN A 40 -5.24 -12.90 -1.97
N PHE A 41 -4.57 -12.34 -0.96
CA PHE A 41 -3.92 -13.10 0.11
C PHE A 41 -4.72 -13.08 1.42
N ILE A 42 -5.38 -11.96 1.70
CA ILE A 42 -6.28 -11.82 2.85
C ILE A 42 -7.71 -11.85 2.30
N LEU A 43 -8.38 -12.98 2.46
CA LEU A 43 -9.73 -13.15 1.90
C LEU A 43 -10.78 -12.34 2.68
N GLY A 44 -11.87 -12.02 1.98
CA GLY A 44 -13.03 -11.33 2.56
C GLY A 44 -12.89 -9.81 2.62
N LYS A 45 -13.81 -9.17 3.35
CA LYS A 45 -13.90 -7.70 3.46
C LYS A 45 -12.60 -7.09 3.99
N ARG A 46 -11.98 -7.76 4.97
CA ARG A 46 -10.74 -7.30 5.60
C ARG A 46 -9.61 -7.07 4.60
N GLY A 47 -9.39 -7.98 3.64
CA GLY A 47 -8.34 -7.78 2.65
C GLY A 47 -8.61 -6.64 1.70
N LYS A 48 -9.88 -6.44 1.32
CA LYS A 48 -10.32 -5.29 0.50
C LYS A 48 -10.10 -3.97 1.24
N ASP A 49 -10.44 -3.92 2.52
CA ASP A 49 -10.28 -2.71 3.34
C ASP A 49 -8.79 -2.36 3.53
N ILE A 50 -7.93 -3.36 3.78
CA ILE A 50 -6.48 -3.16 3.87
C ILE A 50 -5.91 -2.70 2.52
N GLU A 51 -6.33 -3.31 1.41
CA GLU A 51 -5.87 -2.90 0.09
C GLU A 51 -6.27 -1.45 -0.21
N LYS A 52 -7.51 -1.06 0.09
CA LYS A 52 -7.97 0.33 -0.05
C LYS A 52 -7.10 1.28 0.77
N LEU A 53 -6.85 0.96 2.04
CA LEU A 53 -6.00 1.78 2.91
C LEU A 53 -4.60 2.00 2.32
N TRP A 54 -4.00 0.96 1.74
CA TRP A 54 -2.68 1.06 1.10
C TRP A 54 -2.70 1.96 -0.13
N ARG A 55 -3.76 1.86 -0.97
CA ARG A 55 -3.92 2.71 -2.16
C ARG A 55 -4.16 4.17 -1.78
N ASP A 56 -5.00 4.42 -0.79
CA ASP A 56 -5.31 5.76 -0.30
C ASP A 56 -4.06 6.42 0.30
N PHE A 57 -3.29 5.67 1.11
CA PHE A 57 -2.02 6.14 1.66
C PHE A 57 -0.98 6.43 0.56
N TYR A 58 -0.89 5.58 -0.46
CA TYR A 58 -0.02 5.85 -1.61
C TYR A 58 -0.45 7.13 -2.36
N GLY A 59 -1.76 7.36 -2.53
CA GLY A 59 -2.31 8.59 -3.10
C GLY A 59 -1.85 9.82 -2.32
N LEU A 60 -2.02 9.82 -0.99
CA LEU A 60 -1.52 10.88 -0.10
C LEU A 60 -0.01 11.11 -0.27
N TYR A 61 0.76 10.02 -0.27
CA TYR A 61 2.22 10.10 -0.44
C TYR A 61 2.61 10.79 -1.76
N VAL A 62 1.92 10.49 -2.86
CA VAL A 62 2.19 11.10 -4.16
C VAL A 62 1.90 12.61 -4.13
N VAL A 63 0.77 13.01 -3.53
CA VAL A 63 0.37 14.41 -3.34
C VAL A 63 1.45 15.16 -2.55
N LEU A 64 1.84 14.67 -1.38
CA LEU A 64 2.85 15.30 -0.52
C LEU A 64 4.24 15.42 -1.15
N ARG A 65 4.53 14.63 -2.20
CA ARG A 65 5.82 14.63 -2.90
C ARG A 65 5.83 15.51 -4.15
N LYS A 66 4.71 16.11 -4.52
CA LYS A 66 4.68 17.08 -5.63
C LYS A 66 5.52 18.31 -5.26
N PRO A 67 6.28 18.88 -6.21
CA PRO A 67 7.06 20.08 -5.97
C PRO A 67 6.17 21.30 -5.70
N PHE A 68 4.97 21.30 -6.28
CA PHE A 68 3.94 22.32 -6.07
C PHE A 68 2.60 21.62 -5.90
N LEU A 69 1.83 22.08 -4.91
CA LEU A 69 0.49 21.62 -4.59
C LEU A 69 -0.45 22.79 -4.76
N THR A 70 -1.54 22.58 -5.49
CA THR A 70 -2.59 23.59 -5.61
C THR A 70 -3.62 23.39 -4.49
N ASN A 71 -4.27 24.47 -4.06
CA ASN A 71 -5.35 24.39 -3.06
C ASN A 71 -6.48 23.46 -3.54
N SER A 72 -6.80 23.48 -4.84
CA SER A 72 -7.80 22.57 -5.42
C SER A 72 -7.45 21.09 -5.22
N GLU A 73 -6.18 20.70 -5.34
CA GLU A 73 -5.77 19.31 -5.12
C GLU A 73 -5.81 18.91 -3.64
N ILE A 74 -5.60 19.88 -2.75
CA ILE A 74 -5.74 19.70 -1.30
C ILE A 74 -7.22 19.52 -0.94
N ASP A 75 -8.08 20.38 -1.47
CA ASP A 75 -9.54 20.35 -1.25
C ASP A 75 -10.14 19.04 -1.78
N ASP A 76 -9.77 18.63 -3.00
CA ASP A 76 -10.19 17.36 -3.60
C ASP A 76 -9.74 16.15 -2.77
N PHE A 77 -8.52 16.23 -2.21
CA PHE A 77 -8.03 15.19 -1.34
C PHE A 77 -8.84 15.14 -0.04
N GLU A 78 -9.09 16.28 0.61
CA GLU A 78 -9.88 16.39 1.84
C GLU A 78 -11.29 15.84 1.68
N ILE A 79 -11.95 16.10 0.54
CA ILE A 79 -13.27 15.54 0.23
C ILE A 79 -13.21 14.01 0.11
N LYS A 80 -12.19 13.46 -0.56
CA LYS A 80 -12.03 12.01 -0.74
C LYS A 80 -11.80 11.23 0.56
N ILE A 81 -11.15 11.83 1.57
CA ILE A 81 -10.93 11.17 2.86
C ILE A 81 -12.14 11.24 3.79
N LYS A 82 -13.08 12.16 3.54
CA LYS A 82 -14.31 12.32 4.33
C LYS A 82 -15.45 11.40 3.87
N GLN A 83 -15.32 10.74 2.71
CA GLN A 83 -16.25 9.74 2.17
C GLN A 83 -15.88 8.32 2.62
#